data_AF-A0A2W4NIJ1-F1
#
_entry.id   AF-A0A2W4NIJ1-F1
#
_cell.length_a   1.000
_cell.length_b   1.000
_cell.length_c   1.000
_cell.angle_alpha   90.00
_cell.angle_beta   90.00
_cell.angle_gamma   90.00
#
_symmetry.space_group_name_H-M   'P 1'
#
loop_
_entity.id
_entity.type
_entity.pdbx_description
1 polymer ?
#
loop_
_entity_poly.entity_id
_entity_poly.type
_entity_poly.pdbx_seq_one_letter_code
_entity_poly.pdbx_strand_id
1 'polypeptide(L)'
;MMAKSAALRRGDTDVALPGVESGLHPTSVIATELDANSHRTIALAAVWDMLLAGRQRIALAFSSEDRHFLVLRAGQPDAPCLRESKRRLLVFERSLLCAAQKTVALECGTSASAVSMLVKQALEQLGLSCRPSKVPVIVSALAHAAHGLTTLTHGRWCDASGVLDSSSVLSIPRPDGALCSVLSPAEHGAVRLLLDGNTREAVARARGAAARTVANQLRSAFRKLGVSGRTELIQKLLRWPCDLDARSRARKLPVEHDTP
;
A
#
# COMPACT_ATOMS: atom_id res chain seq x y z
N MET A 1 -1.15 41.22 -40.42
CA MET A 1 -2.56 40.92 -40.11
C MET A 1 -2.77 39.42 -40.32
N MET A 2 -3.22 38.72 -39.28
CA MET A 2 -3.57 37.28 -39.22
C MET A 2 -2.43 36.24 -39.26
N ALA A 3 -2.12 35.69 -38.08
CA ALA A 3 -1.63 34.31 -37.92
C ALA A 3 -2.62 33.56 -37.03
N LYS A 4 -3.26 32.53 -37.58
CA LYS A 4 -4.23 31.66 -36.89
C LYS A 4 -3.51 30.83 -35.82
N SER A 5 -4.00 30.97 -34.58
CA SER A 5 -3.58 30.19 -33.42
C SER A 5 -4.21 28.79 -33.47
N ALA A 6 -3.38 27.76 -33.54
CA ALA A 6 -3.81 26.37 -33.44
C ALA A 6 -3.66 25.90 -31.99
N ALA A 7 -4.80 25.69 -31.33
CA ALA A 7 -4.89 25.12 -29.99
C ALA A 7 -4.48 23.65 -30.01
N LEU A 8 -3.29 23.35 -29.49
CA LEU A 8 -2.85 21.98 -29.25
C LEU A 8 -3.50 21.47 -27.97
N ARG A 9 -4.53 20.65 -28.13
CA ARG A 9 -5.16 19.88 -27.05
C ARG A 9 -4.10 18.96 -26.44
N ARG A 10 -3.75 19.17 -25.17
CA ARG A 10 -3.00 18.17 -24.38
C ARG A 10 -3.94 16.99 -24.15
N GLY A 11 -3.74 15.92 -24.91
CA GLY A 11 -4.37 14.64 -24.66
C GLY A 11 -3.95 14.14 -23.28
N ASP A 12 -4.96 13.70 -22.51
CA ASP A 12 -4.80 12.82 -21.35
C ASP A 12 -3.98 11.60 -21.77
N THR A 13 -2.70 11.59 -21.46
CA THR A 13 -1.94 10.35 -21.33
C THR A 13 -2.29 9.76 -19.98
N ASP A 14 -3.40 9.02 -19.96
CA ASP A 14 -3.67 8.00 -18.96
C ASP A 14 -2.50 7.01 -19.06
N VAL A 15 -1.46 7.23 -18.25
CA VAL A 15 -0.41 6.23 -18.04
C VAL A 15 -1.12 5.07 -17.38
N ALA A 16 -1.47 4.11 -18.22
CA ALA A 16 -1.99 2.83 -17.83
C ALA A 16 -1.14 2.32 -16.66
N LEU A 17 -1.79 2.10 -15.52
CA LEU A 17 -1.30 1.11 -14.56
C LEU A 17 -1.04 -0.15 -15.41
N PRO A 18 0.17 -0.72 -15.41
CA PRO A 18 0.45 -1.89 -16.23
C PRO A 18 -0.52 -2.99 -15.80
N GLY A 19 -1.54 -3.17 -16.64
CA GLY A 19 -2.48 -4.25 -16.53
C GLY A 19 -1.80 -5.46 -17.14
N VAL A 20 -1.43 -6.41 -16.29
CA VAL A 20 -1.29 -7.82 -16.66
C VAL A 20 -0.44 -8.04 -17.93
N GLU A 21 0.86 -7.73 -17.84
CA GLU A 21 1.85 -8.56 -18.55
C GLU A 21 2.29 -9.64 -17.58
N SER A 22 2.05 -10.90 -17.94
CA SER A 22 2.42 -12.09 -17.20
C SER A 22 3.93 -12.31 -17.24
N GLY A 23 4.68 -11.38 -16.64
CA GLY A 23 6.09 -11.49 -16.32
C GLY A 23 6.35 -10.65 -15.07
N LEU A 24 6.95 -11.23 -14.02
CA LEU A 24 7.43 -10.43 -12.90
C LEU A 24 8.44 -9.42 -13.46
N HIS A 25 8.29 -8.15 -13.08
CA HIS A 25 9.30 -7.13 -13.41
C HIS A 25 10.67 -7.63 -12.92
N PRO A 26 11.75 -7.58 -13.71
CA PRO A 26 13.05 -8.13 -13.30
C PRO A 26 13.50 -7.62 -11.92
N THR A 27 13.28 -6.33 -11.66
CA THR A 27 13.53 -5.70 -10.35
C THR A 27 12.74 -6.34 -9.20
N SER A 28 11.50 -6.79 -9.41
CA SER A 28 10.71 -7.41 -8.34
C SER A 28 11.21 -8.82 -7.98
N VAL A 29 11.72 -9.56 -8.97
CA VAL A 29 12.37 -10.87 -8.73
C VAL A 29 13.62 -10.67 -7.87
N ILE A 30 14.53 -9.80 -8.33
CA ILE A 30 15.78 -9.49 -7.64
C ILE A 30 15.52 -8.97 -6.22
N ALA A 31 14.56 -8.05 -6.06
CA ALA A 31 14.21 -7.51 -4.75
C ALA A 31 13.68 -8.58 -3.78
N THR A 32 12.96 -9.58 -4.29
CA THR A 32 12.46 -10.70 -3.48
C THR A 32 13.61 -11.63 -3.06
N GLU A 33 14.55 -11.93 -3.96
CA GLU A 33 15.74 -12.73 -3.66
C GLU A 33 16.67 -12.05 -2.66
N LEU A 34 16.88 -10.72 -2.79
CA LEU A 34 17.66 -9.95 -1.84
C LEU A 34 17.02 -9.95 -0.44
N ASP A 35 15.68 -9.81 -0.36
CA ASP A 35 14.97 -9.89 0.92
C ASP A 35 15.06 -11.25 1.58
N ALA A 36 14.96 -12.34 0.80
CA ALA A 36 15.05 -13.69 1.30
C ALA A 36 16.42 -13.98 1.97
N ASN A 37 17.47 -13.34 1.47
CA ASN A 37 18.84 -13.49 1.97
C ASN A 37 19.25 -12.44 3.02
N SER A 38 18.38 -11.46 3.32
CA SER A 38 18.69 -10.40 4.29
C SER A 38 18.04 -10.63 5.65
N HIS A 39 18.82 -10.39 6.70
CA HIS A 39 18.36 -10.41 8.10
C HIS A 39 18.36 -9.01 8.74
N ARG A 40 18.77 -7.97 8.00
CA ARG A 40 18.78 -6.60 8.53
C ARG A 40 17.36 -6.06 8.61
N THR A 41 17.10 -5.32 9.68
CA THR A 41 15.81 -4.65 9.89
C THR A 41 16.00 -3.16 10.00
N ILE A 42 14.93 -2.41 9.70
CA ILE A 42 14.87 -0.97 9.84
C ILE A 42 13.52 -0.57 10.45
N ALA A 43 13.52 0.47 11.28
CA ALA A 43 12.30 1.06 11.78
C ALA A 43 11.50 1.69 10.62
N LEU A 44 10.23 1.33 10.51
CA LEU A 44 9.34 1.88 9.47
C LEU A 44 9.17 3.40 9.61
N ALA A 45 9.15 3.91 10.85
CA ALA A 45 9.13 5.35 11.11
C ALA A 45 10.36 6.07 10.51
N ALA A 46 11.55 5.45 10.57
CA ALA A 46 12.76 6.02 9.98
C ALA A 46 12.68 6.08 8.45
N VAL A 47 12.13 5.05 7.81
CA VAL A 47 11.92 5.05 6.34
C VAL A 47 10.87 6.10 5.96
N TRP A 48 9.80 6.26 6.74
CA TRP A 48 8.83 7.34 6.56
C TRP A 48 9.51 8.71 6.55
N ASP A 49 10.37 8.96 7.54
CA ASP A 49 11.12 10.21 7.63
C ASP A 49 12.07 10.44 6.46
N MET A 50 12.74 9.39 5.97
CA MET A 50 13.60 9.47 4.79
C MET A 50 12.80 9.86 3.53
N LEU A 51 11.61 9.28 3.35
CA LEU A 51 10.70 9.60 2.24
C LEU A 51 10.19 11.04 2.35
N LEU A 52 9.73 11.46 3.53
CA LEU A 52 9.20 12.80 3.75
C LEU A 52 10.27 13.89 3.58
N ALA A 53 11.51 13.61 4.01
CA ALA A 53 12.66 14.49 3.83
C ALA A 53 13.24 14.44 2.40
N GLY A 54 12.68 13.64 1.50
CA GLY A 54 13.17 13.52 0.13
C GLY A 54 14.53 12.85 -0.01
N ARG A 55 15.07 12.21 1.04
CA ARG A 55 16.35 11.48 0.99
C ARG A 55 16.25 10.17 0.20
N GLN A 56 15.05 9.61 0.16
CA GLN A 56 14.70 8.42 -0.61
C GLN A 56 13.43 8.70 -1.40
N ARG A 57 13.30 8.08 -2.58
CA ARG A 57 12.09 8.08 -3.39
C ARG A 57 11.73 6.65 -3.78
N ILE A 58 10.44 6.38 -3.89
CA ILE A 58 9.92 5.08 -4.29
C ILE A 58 10.13 4.94 -5.80
N ALA A 59 10.88 3.93 -6.20
CA ALA A 59 11.06 3.53 -7.59
C ALA A 59 10.00 2.49 -8.00
N LEU A 60 9.70 1.56 -7.10
CA LEU A 60 8.73 0.48 -7.34
C LEU A 60 8.04 0.08 -6.03
N ALA A 61 6.75 -0.25 -6.11
CA ALA A 61 5.99 -0.86 -5.04
C ALA A 61 5.26 -2.09 -5.58
N PHE A 62 5.40 -3.23 -4.90
CA PHE A 62 4.76 -4.48 -5.31
C PHE A 62 4.52 -5.39 -4.10
N SER A 63 3.89 -6.54 -4.34
CA SER A 63 3.64 -7.54 -3.31
C SER A 63 4.02 -8.94 -3.81
N SER A 64 4.56 -9.77 -2.92
CA SER A 64 4.68 -11.23 -3.10
C SER A 64 3.51 -11.95 -2.42
N GLU A 65 3.64 -13.28 -2.29
CA GLU A 65 2.73 -14.13 -1.51
C GLU A 65 2.68 -13.77 -0.01
N ASP A 66 3.79 -13.35 0.57
CA ASP A 66 3.94 -13.20 2.02
C ASP A 66 4.31 -11.78 2.45
N ARG A 67 4.77 -10.93 1.51
CA ARG A 67 5.32 -9.61 1.82
C ARG A 67 4.87 -8.51 0.87
N HIS A 68 4.91 -7.27 1.36
CA HIS A 68 4.85 -6.05 0.54
C HIS A 68 6.24 -5.43 0.45
N PHE A 69 6.58 -4.90 -0.72
CA PHE A 69 7.91 -4.38 -1.03
C PHE A 69 7.86 -2.93 -1.49
N LEU A 70 8.89 -2.18 -1.12
CA LEU A 70 9.29 -0.93 -1.74
C LEU A 70 10.73 -1.07 -2.22
N VAL A 71 10.96 -0.72 -3.48
CA VAL A 71 12.30 -0.42 -3.99
C VAL A 71 12.47 1.09 -3.91
N LEU A 72 13.50 1.51 -3.19
CA LEU A 72 13.80 2.89 -2.87
C LEU A 72 15.10 3.28 -3.55
N ARG A 73 15.14 4.48 -4.12
CA ARG A 73 16.36 5.06 -4.69
C ARG A 73 16.69 6.36 -3.96
N ALA A 74 17.96 6.72 -3.97
CA ALA A 74 18.41 8.01 -3.45
C ALA A 74 17.56 9.15 -4.04
N GLY A 75 17.19 10.08 -3.15
CA GLY A 75 16.53 11.31 -3.55
C GLY A 75 17.42 12.21 -4.40
N GLN A 76 16.80 13.15 -5.10
CA GLN A 76 17.53 14.16 -5.85
C GLN A 76 17.78 15.38 -4.94
N PRO A 77 19.03 15.86 -4.79
CA PRO A 77 19.40 16.88 -3.79
C PRO A 77 18.54 18.15 -3.80
N ASP A 78 18.10 18.60 -4.97
CA ASP A 78 17.36 19.86 -5.14
C ASP A 78 15.87 19.66 -5.43
N ALA A 79 15.37 18.42 -5.38
CA ALA A 79 13.96 18.17 -5.63
C ALA A 79 13.12 18.56 -4.40
N PRO A 80 11.98 19.26 -4.57
CA PRO A 80 11.16 19.71 -3.46
C PRO A 80 10.63 18.51 -2.67
N CYS A 81 10.90 18.50 -1.36
CA CYS A 81 10.46 17.42 -0.49
C CYS A 81 9.06 17.68 0.08
N LEU A 82 8.40 16.63 0.59
CA LEU A 82 7.04 16.77 1.12
C LEU A 82 7.01 17.58 2.44
N ARG A 83 8.10 17.55 3.22
CA ARG A 83 8.24 18.32 4.47
C ARG A 83 8.19 19.84 4.28
N GLU A 84 8.57 20.35 3.12
CA GLU A 84 8.51 21.80 2.82
C GLU A 84 7.07 22.33 2.82
N SER A 85 6.09 21.50 2.47
CA SER A 85 4.68 21.89 2.44
C SER A 85 3.91 21.32 3.64
N LYS A 86 3.86 22.07 4.75
CA LYS A 86 3.11 21.70 5.95
C LYS A 86 1.66 21.30 5.65
N ARG A 87 0.98 22.04 4.76
CA ARG A 87 -0.42 21.78 4.38
C ARG A 87 -0.56 20.47 3.61
N ARG A 88 0.30 20.22 2.64
CA ARG A 88 0.26 18.99 1.83
C ARG A 88 0.58 17.77 2.69
N LEU A 89 1.61 17.87 3.53
CA LEU A 89 1.98 16.81 4.46
C LEU A 89 0.82 16.47 5.41
N LEU A 90 0.20 17.48 6.03
CA LEU A 90 -0.95 17.27 6.93
C LEU A 90 -2.09 16.52 6.24
N VAL A 91 -2.52 16.99 5.06
CA VAL A 91 -3.62 16.35 4.32
C VAL A 91 -3.26 14.93 3.88
N PHE A 92 -2.00 14.72 3.47
CA PHE A 92 -1.52 13.41 3.05
C PHE A 92 -1.49 12.41 4.21
N GLU A 93 -0.88 12.76 5.34
CA GLU A 93 -0.84 11.91 6.52
C GLU A 93 -2.26 11.59 7.01
N ARG A 94 -3.13 12.60 7.13
CA ARG A 94 -4.55 12.37 7.48
C ARG A 94 -5.24 11.43 6.51
N SER A 95 -4.96 11.51 5.21
CA SER A 95 -5.53 10.58 4.23
C SER A 95 -5.04 9.14 4.38
N LEU A 96 -3.84 8.91 4.94
CA LEU A 96 -3.35 7.56 5.21
C LEU A 96 -3.90 7.02 6.53
N LEU A 97 -4.11 7.90 7.52
CA LEU A 97 -4.51 7.56 8.88
C LEU A 97 -6.03 7.54 9.13
N CYS A 98 -6.84 8.24 8.29
CA CYS A 98 -8.30 8.35 8.43
C CYS A 98 -9.06 7.63 7.29
N ALA A 99 -10.21 7.02 7.59
CA ALA A 99 -10.86 6.05 6.70
C ALA A 99 -11.51 6.66 5.44
N ALA A 100 -11.98 7.92 5.50
CA ALA A 100 -12.75 8.54 4.42
C ALA A 100 -12.23 9.93 4.04
N GLN A 101 -12.14 10.21 2.72
CA GLN A 101 -11.71 11.50 2.20
C GLN A 101 -12.59 12.68 2.65
N LYS A 102 -13.90 12.46 2.83
CA LYS A 102 -14.82 13.48 3.35
C LYS A 102 -14.47 13.89 4.78
N THR A 103 -14.05 12.93 5.61
CA THR A 103 -13.59 13.19 6.98
C THR A 103 -12.34 14.04 6.97
N VAL A 104 -11.35 13.68 6.13
CA VAL A 104 -10.12 14.48 5.98
C VAL A 104 -10.43 15.89 5.49
N ALA A 105 -11.35 16.04 4.54
CA ALA A 105 -11.77 17.33 4.02
C ALA A 105 -12.39 18.21 5.12
N LEU A 106 -13.28 17.65 5.94
CA LEU A 106 -13.86 18.32 7.10
C LEU A 106 -12.80 18.70 8.14
N GLU A 107 -11.98 17.75 8.57
CA GLU A 107 -10.92 17.96 9.57
C GLU A 107 -9.90 19.02 9.14
N CYS A 108 -9.58 19.05 7.84
CA CYS A 108 -8.62 20.01 7.30
C CYS A 108 -9.28 21.32 6.85
N GLY A 109 -10.61 21.47 6.92
CA GLY A 109 -11.31 22.66 6.42
C GLY A 109 -11.10 22.89 4.93
N THR A 110 -11.28 21.87 4.10
CA THR A 110 -11.08 21.93 2.64
C THR A 110 -12.10 21.08 1.88
N SER A 111 -12.06 21.10 0.56
CA SER A 111 -12.94 20.28 -0.28
C SER A 111 -12.35 18.88 -0.53
N ALA A 112 -13.21 17.91 -0.83
CA ALA A 112 -12.76 16.56 -1.19
C ALA A 112 -11.86 16.55 -2.45
N SER A 113 -12.10 17.45 -3.40
CA SER A 113 -11.26 17.61 -4.60
C SER A 113 -9.87 18.15 -4.25
N ALA A 114 -9.77 19.11 -3.33
CA ALA A 114 -8.49 19.61 -2.83
C ALA A 114 -7.71 18.52 -2.08
N VAL A 115 -8.38 17.69 -1.27
CA VAL A 115 -7.75 16.50 -0.64
C VAL A 115 -7.16 15.58 -1.70
N SER A 116 -7.96 15.19 -2.71
CA SER A 116 -7.49 14.29 -3.76
C SER A 116 -6.30 14.86 -4.53
N MET A 117 -6.31 16.16 -4.84
CA MET A 117 -5.22 16.84 -5.54
C MET A 117 -3.94 16.87 -4.69
N LEU A 118 -4.04 17.26 -3.41
CA LEU A 118 -2.88 17.33 -2.50
C LEU A 118 -2.28 15.95 -2.24
N VAL A 119 -3.12 14.91 -2.07
CA VAL A 119 -2.65 13.53 -1.93
C VAL A 119 -1.97 13.04 -3.20
N LYS A 120 -2.52 13.35 -4.38
CA LYS A 120 -1.86 13.00 -5.66
C LYS A 120 -0.47 13.64 -5.78
N GLN A 121 -0.37 14.94 -5.49
CA GLN A 121 0.92 15.65 -5.49
C GLN A 121 1.91 15.06 -4.49
N ALA A 122 1.45 14.69 -3.29
CA ALA A 122 2.28 14.05 -2.29
C ALA A 122 2.82 12.69 -2.77
N LEU A 123 1.96 11.87 -3.39
CA LEU A 123 2.37 10.59 -3.98
C LEU A 123 3.41 10.78 -5.08
N GLU A 124 3.23 11.77 -5.96
CA GLU A 124 4.19 12.09 -7.02
C GLU A 124 5.56 12.52 -6.45
N GLN A 125 5.57 13.31 -5.38
CA GLN A 125 6.81 13.66 -4.67
C GLN A 125 7.50 12.42 -4.08
N LEU A 126 6.73 11.48 -3.53
CA LEU A 126 7.26 10.19 -3.06
C LEU A 126 7.73 9.26 -4.20
N GLY A 127 7.39 9.54 -5.46
CA GLY A 127 7.72 8.71 -6.62
C GLY A 127 6.62 7.76 -7.09
N LEU A 128 5.38 7.95 -6.62
CA LEU A 128 4.21 7.15 -6.98
C LEU A 128 3.25 7.93 -7.88
N SER A 129 2.87 7.35 -9.02
CA SER A 129 1.88 7.93 -9.96
C SER A 129 0.44 7.46 -9.73
N CYS A 130 0.20 6.73 -8.64
CA CYS A 130 -1.09 6.08 -8.38
C CYS A 130 -2.17 7.04 -7.86
N ARG A 131 -3.44 6.64 -8.01
CA ARG A 131 -4.58 7.36 -7.42
C ARG A 131 -4.62 7.17 -5.89
N PRO A 132 -5.18 8.11 -5.10
CA PRO A 132 -5.30 7.97 -3.65
C PRO A 132 -5.96 6.66 -3.17
N SER A 133 -6.92 6.12 -3.93
CA SER A 133 -7.58 4.84 -3.62
C SER A 133 -6.68 3.61 -3.86
N LYS A 134 -5.48 3.81 -4.40
CA LYS A 134 -4.54 2.77 -4.85
C LYS A 134 -3.18 2.87 -4.17
N VAL A 135 -3.05 3.69 -3.13
CA VAL A 135 -1.83 3.77 -2.33
C VAL A 135 -1.42 2.36 -1.87
N PRO A 136 -0.15 1.96 -2.05
CA PRO A 136 0.35 0.67 -1.57
C PRO A 136 0.20 0.53 -0.05
N VAL A 137 -0.12 -0.68 0.42
CA VAL A 137 -0.34 -0.96 1.85
C VAL A 137 0.88 -0.58 2.68
N ILE A 138 2.08 -0.91 2.20
CA ILE A 138 3.35 -0.58 2.86
C ILE A 138 3.55 0.92 3.09
N VAL A 139 3.06 1.80 2.20
CA VAL A 139 3.13 3.26 2.40
C VAL A 139 2.23 3.69 3.57
N SER A 140 1.05 3.08 3.68
CA SER A 140 0.17 3.32 4.84
C SER A 140 0.77 2.75 6.13
N ALA A 141 1.48 1.62 6.06
CA ALA A 141 2.17 1.01 7.20
C ALA A 141 3.28 1.92 7.74
N LEU A 142 4.09 2.53 6.86
CA LEU A 142 5.11 3.51 7.23
C LEU A 142 4.51 4.68 8.03
N ALA A 143 3.42 5.28 7.52
CA ALA A 143 2.73 6.37 8.20
C ALA A 143 2.13 5.93 9.55
N HIS A 144 1.52 4.74 9.62
CA HIS A 144 0.99 4.23 10.89
C HIS A 144 2.11 3.99 11.92
N ALA A 145 3.26 3.47 11.49
CA ALA A 145 4.39 3.23 12.38
C ALA A 145 5.00 4.54 12.89
N ALA A 146 5.14 5.55 12.03
CA ALA A 146 5.63 6.88 12.42
C ALA A 146 4.72 7.58 13.45
N HIS A 147 3.42 7.27 13.44
CA HIS A 147 2.44 7.82 14.38
C HIS A 147 2.15 6.89 15.58
N GLY A 148 2.86 5.76 15.70
CA GLY A 148 2.65 4.80 16.80
C GLY A 148 1.29 4.09 16.77
N LEU A 149 0.67 3.96 15.59
CA LEU A 149 -0.69 3.44 15.40
C LEU A 149 -0.73 1.97 14.95
N THR A 150 0.41 1.29 14.90
CA THR A 150 0.53 -0.11 14.49
C THR A 150 1.59 -0.83 15.31
N THR A 151 1.41 -2.14 15.49
CA THR A 151 2.43 -3.03 16.06
C THR A 151 3.51 -3.40 15.05
N LEU A 152 3.27 -3.17 13.75
CA LEU A 152 4.26 -3.38 12.69
C LEU A 152 5.24 -2.20 12.64
N THR A 153 6.25 -2.24 13.51
CA THR A 153 7.20 -1.13 13.69
C THR A 153 8.47 -1.27 12.85
N HIS A 154 8.78 -2.48 12.39
CA HIS A 154 10.01 -2.79 11.65
C HIS A 154 9.70 -3.55 10.36
N GLY A 155 10.54 -3.33 9.35
CA GLY A 155 10.59 -4.11 8.11
C GLY A 155 11.98 -4.68 7.89
N ARG A 156 12.12 -5.58 6.93
CA ARG A 156 13.43 -6.02 6.45
C ARG A 156 14.01 -4.98 5.51
N TRP A 157 15.30 -4.76 5.61
CA TRP A 157 16.02 -3.79 4.79
C TRP A 157 17.20 -4.46 4.09
N CYS A 158 17.33 -4.19 2.80
CA CYS A 158 18.48 -4.64 2.00
C CYS A 158 19.08 -3.43 1.30
N ASP A 159 20.39 -3.25 1.44
CA ASP A 159 21.12 -2.39 0.53
C ASP A 159 21.31 -3.17 -0.79
N ALA A 160 20.77 -2.63 -1.87
CA ALA A 160 20.82 -3.24 -3.19
C ALA A 160 21.72 -2.42 -4.15
N SER A 161 22.59 -1.55 -3.62
CA SER A 161 23.35 -0.60 -4.42
C SER A 161 24.24 -1.23 -5.50
N GLY A 162 24.71 -2.46 -5.28
CA GLY A 162 25.49 -3.23 -6.25
C GLY A 162 24.69 -4.08 -7.25
N VAL A 163 23.36 -4.16 -7.11
CA VAL A 163 22.50 -5.05 -7.94
C VAL A 163 21.37 -4.28 -8.62
N LEU A 164 20.79 -3.29 -7.93
CA LEU A 164 19.68 -2.47 -8.39
C LEU A 164 20.06 -0.99 -8.37
N ASP A 165 20.97 -0.54 -9.23
CA ASP A 165 21.28 0.89 -9.47
C ASP A 165 21.24 1.79 -8.22
N SER A 166 22.08 1.53 -7.21
CA SER A 166 22.10 2.34 -5.97
C SER A 166 20.77 2.39 -5.20
N SER A 167 19.95 1.33 -5.30
CA SER A 167 18.67 1.22 -4.60
C SER A 167 18.79 0.50 -3.27
N SER A 168 17.75 0.62 -2.46
CA SER A 168 17.52 -0.20 -1.28
C SER A 168 16.14 -0.86 -1.36
N VAL A 169 15.98 -2.01 -0.73
CA VAL A 169 14.72 -2.75 -0.69
C VAL A 169 14.21 -2.77 0.74
N LEU A 170 12.99 -2.27 0.94
CA LEU A 170 12.23 -2.44 2.17
C LEU A 170 11.13 -3.47 1.93
N SER A 171 10.95 -4.39 2.87
CA SER A 171 9.79 -5.27 2.88
C SER A 171 9.12 -5.38 4.25
N ILE A 172 7.81 -5.64 4.23
CA ILE A 172 7.01 -5.95 5.43
C ILE A 172 6.20 -7.22 5.21
N PRO A 173 5.89 -8.00 6.26
CA PRO A 173 4.88 -9.06 6.16
C PRO A 173 3.53 -8.49 5.74
N ARG A 174 2.75 -9.29 5.03
CA ARG A 174 1.38 -8.95 4.62
C ARG A 174 0.44 -8.89 5.82
N PRO A 175 -0.16 -7.73 6.12
CA PRO A 175 -1.06 -7.62 7.28
C PRO A 175 -2.40 -8.33 7.04
N ASP A 176 -2.71 -8.71 5.80
CA ASP A 176 -3.91 -9.46 5.42
C ASP A 176 -3.76 -10.99 5.52
N GLY A 177 -2.63 -11.51 5.99
CA GLY A 177 -2.40 -12.95 6.16
C GLY A 177 -3.43 -13.61 7.09
N ALA A 178 -3.74 -12.99 8.22
CA ALA A 178 -4.67 -13.52 9.22
C ALA A 178 -6.14 -13.59 8.74
N LEU A 179 -6.48 -12.90 7.64
CA LEU A 179 -7.85 -12.88 7.11
C LEU A 179 -8.32 -14.24 6.58
N CYS A 180 -7.42 -15.17 6.28
CA CYS A 180 -7.77 -16.52 5.84
C CYS A 180 -8.60 -17.30 6.88
N SER A 181 -8.54 -16.90 8.15
CA SER A 181 -9.33 -17.50 9.24
C SER A 181 -10.78 -16.96 9.33
N VAL A 182 -11.07 -15.83 8.69
CA VAL A 182 -12.36 -15.12 8.78
C VAL A 182 -13.10 -15.11 7.43
N LEU A 183 -12.35 -15.08 6.34
CA LEU A 183 -12.88 -15.01 4.98
C LEU A 183 -12.84 -16.37 4.30
N SER A 184 -13.77 -16.62 3.38
CA SER A 184 -13.65 -17.77 2.49
C SER A 184 -12.42 -17.62 1.57
N PRO A 185 -11.88 -18.70 1.01
CA PRO A 185 -10.75 -18.61 0.06
C PRO A 185 -11.05 -17.66 -1.12
N ALA A 186 -12.31 -17.61 -1.56
CA ALA A 186 -12.73 -16.73 -2.63
C ALA A 186 -12.73 -15.24 -2.20
N GLU A 187 -13.28 -14.95 -1.03
CA GLU A 187 -13.27 -13.60 -0.45
C GLU A 187 -11.85 -13.13 -0.15
N HIS A 188 -11.03 -13.99 0.48
CA HIS A 188 -9.65 -13.68 0.84
C HIS A 188 -8.81 -13.35 -0.39
N GLY A 189 -8.83 -14.19 -1.42
CA GLY A 189 -8.06 -13.90 -2.63
C GLY A 189 -8.55 -12.65 -3.38
N ALA A 190 -9.86 -12.33 -3.35
CA ALA A 190 -10.36 -11.10 -3.94
C ALA A 190 -9.89 -9.86 -3.15
N VAL A 191 -9.92 -9.92 -1.81
CA VAL A 191 -9.40 -8.88 -0.92
C VAL A 191 -7.90 -8.68 -1.13
N ARG A 192 -7.14 -9.76 -1.19
CA ARG A 192 -5.69 -9.74 -1.36
C ARG A 192 -5.26 -9.00 -2.62
N LEU A 193 -5.84 -9.35 -3.77
CA LEU A 193 -5.58 -8.66 -5.03
C LEU A 193 -6.03 -7.19 -5.00
N LEU A 194 -7.14 -6.88 -4.31
CA LEU A 194 -7.59 -5.50 -4.10
C LEU A 194 -6.57 -4.70 -3.27
N LEU A 195 -5.97 -5.31 -2.24
CA LEU A 195 -4.93 -4.70 -1.41
C LEU A 195 -3.64 -4.45 -2.19
N ASP A 196 -3.34 -5.30 -3.19
CA ASP A 196 -2.27 -5.13 -4.17
C ASP A 196 -2.55 -4.03 -5.20
N GLY A 197 -3.71 -3.37 -5.12
CA GLY A 197 -4.05 -2.25 -5.99
C GLY A 197 -4.81 -2.65 -7.26
N ASN A 198 -5.20 -3.92 -7.43
CA ASN A 198 -5.99 -4.34 -8.60
C ASN A 198 -7.39 -3.71 -8.61
N THR A 199 -7.91 -3.39 -9.80
CA THR A 199 -9.33 -3.02 -9.97
C THR A 199 -10.21 -4.26 -9.88
N ARG A 200 -11.53 -4.09 -9.70
CA ARG A 200 -12.45 -5.23 -9.61
C ARG A 200 -12.42 -6.06 -10.90
N GLU A 201 -12.24 -5.40 -12.02
CA GLU A 201 -12.12 -5.99 -13.35
C GLU A 201 -10.81 -6.77 -13.48
N ALA A 202 -9.70 -6.22 -12.98
CA ALA A 202 -8.41 -6.94 -12.95
C ALA A 202 -8.47 -8.16 -12.01
N VAL A 203 -9.09 -8.03 -10.83
CA VAL A 203 -9.34 -9.15 -9.92
C VAL A 203 -10.21 -10.23 -10.58
N ALA A 204 -11.27 -9.82 -11.29
CA ALA A 204 -12.15 -10.71 -12.03
C ALA A 204 -11.40 -11.52 -13.09
N ARG A 205 -10.59 -10.84 -13.92
CA ARG A 205 -9.73 -11.49 -14.91
C ARG A 205 -8.73 -12.45 -14.26
N ALA A 206 -7.99 -11.99 -13.25
CA ALA A 206 -6.98 -12.80 -12.57
C ALA A 206 -7.57 -14.06 -11.91
N ARG A 207 -8.84 -14.01 -11.49
CA ARG A 207 -9.53 -15.13 -10.83
C ARG A 207 -10.40 -15.97 -11.77
N GLY A 208 -10.47 -15.65 -13.06
CA GLY A 208 -11.40 -16.32 -13.98
C GLY A 208 -12.87 -16.18 -13.56
N ALA A 209 -13.25 -15.05 -12.97
CA ALA A 209 -14.59 -14.81 -12.43
C ALA A 209 -15.26 -13.60 -13.09
N ALA A 210 -16.60 -13.51 -13.02
CA ALA A 210 -17.32 -12.32 -13.46
C ALA A 210 -17.08 -11.13 -12.50
N ALA A 211 -17.02 -9.91 -13.03
CA ALA A 211 -16.87 -8.69 -12.23
C ALA A 211 -17.93 -8.54 -11.14
N ARG A 212 -19.18 -8.95 -11.42
CA ARG A 212 -20.29 -8.99 -10.44
C ARG A 212 -20.00 -9.96 -9.29
N THR A 213 -19.42 -11.12 -9.58
CA THR A 213 -19.05 -12.11 -8.57
C THR A 213 -17.97 -11.56 -7.63
N VAL A 214 -16.94 -10.92 -8.20
CA VAL A 214 -15.90 -10.24 -7.40
C VAL A 214 -16.50 -9.11 -6.55
N ALA A 215 -17.41 -8.31 -7.11
CA ALA A 215 -18.09 -7.26 -6.35
C ALA A 215 -18.90 -7.83 -5.16
N ASN A 216 -19.56 -8.97 -5.36
CA ASN A 216 -20.30 -9.64 -4.29
C ASN A 216 -19.37 -10.24 -3.22
N GLN A 217 -18.24 -10.85 -3.64
CA GLN A 217 -17.20 -11.35 -2.73
C GLN A 217 -16.61 -10.22 -1.88
N LEU A 218 -16.22 -9.11 -2.50
CA LEU A 218 -15.70 -7.93 -1.79
C LEU A 218 -16.74 -7.32 -0.85
N ARG A 219 -18.01 -7.21 -1.27
CA ARG A 219 -19.09 -6.71 -0.41
C ARG A 219 -19.30 -7.62 0.81
N SER A 220 -19.31 -8.93 0.60
CA SER A 220 -19.44 -9.92 1.69
C SER A 220 -18.25 -9.81 2.66
N ALA A 221 -17.03 -9.76 2.14
CA ALA A 221 -15.81 -9.58 2.93
C ALA A 221 -15.84 -8.28 3.74
N PHE A 222 -16.18 -7.16 3.11
CA PHE A 222 -16.30 -5.85 3.78
C PHE A 222 -17.35 -5.86 4.89
N ARG A 223 -18.51 -6.51 4.67
CA ARG A 223 -19.52 -6.69 5.71
C ARG A 223 -19.00 -7.53 6.87
N LYS A 224 -18.35 -8.67 6.60
CA LYS A 224 -17.77 -9.55 7.64
C LYS A 224 -16.69 -8.84 8.46
N LEU A 225 -15.88 -8.02 7.79
CA LEU A 225 -14.81 -7.26 8.42
C LEU A 225 -15.29 -5.94 9.01
N GLY A 226 -16.56 -5.57 8.84
CA GLY A 226 -17.13 -4.32 9.33
C GLY A 226 -16.40 -3.08 8.82
N VAL A 227 -16.09 -3.05 7.51
CA VAL A 227 -15.44 -1.91 6.84
C VAL A 227 -16.23 -1.50 5.61
N SER A 228 -16.16 -0.23 5.22
CA SER A 228 -16.87 0.33 4.08
C SER A 228 -16.08 0.32 2.77
N GLY A 229 -14.75 0.08 2.84
CA GLY A 229 -13.90 0.10 1.66
C GLY A 229 -12.45 -0.26 1.90
N ARG A 230 -11.64 -0.11 0.84
CA ARG A 230 -10.21 -0.47 0.83
C ARG A 230 -9.39 0.30 1.86
N THR A 231 -9.57 1.62 1.97
CA THR A 231 -8.79 2.45 2.90
C THR A 231 -9.06 2.06 4.35
N GLU A 232 -10.33 1.91 4.71
CA GLU A 232 -10.73 1.45 6.04
C GLU A 232 -10.25 0.03 6.33
N LEU A 233 -10.25 -0.86 5.33
CA LEU A 233 -9.65 -2.18 5.45
C LEU A 233 -8.15 -2.09 5.79
N ILE A 234 -7.37 -1.26 5.09
CA ILE A 234 -5.93 -1.08 5.38
C ILE A 234 -5.74 -0.62 6.83
N GLN A 235 -6.48 0.41 7.27
CA GLN A 235 -6.36 0.93 8.63
C GLN A 235 -6.73 -0.12 9.67
N LYS A 236 -7.81 -0.86 9.44
CA LYS A 236 -8.21 -1.95 10.33
C LYS A 236 -7.11 -3.00 10.43
N LEU A 237 -6.52 -3.40 9.31
CA LEU A 237 -5.44 -4.39 9.27
C LEU A 237 -4.17 -3.91 9.96
N LEU A 238 -3.77 -2.65 9.76
CA LEU A 238 -2.56 -2.09 10.38
C LEU A 238 -2.72 -1.83 11.88
N ARG A 239 -3.94 -1.54 12.34
CA ARG A 239 -4.25 -1.39 13.77
C ARG A 239 -4.54 -2.72 14.46
N TRP A 240 -4.83 -3.77 13.69
CA TRP A 240 -5.05 -5.10 14.23
C TRP A 240 -3.71 -5.63 14.76
N PRO A 241 -3.63 -6.06 16.03
CA PRO A 241 -2.40 -6.65 16.54
C PRO A 241 -2.09 -7.89 15.71
N CYS A 242 -0.89 -7.94 15.11
CA CYS A 242 -0.44 -9.04 14.26
C CYS A 242 -0.45 -10.42 14.99
N ASP A 243 -0.70 -10.44 16.29
CA ASP A 243 -0.58 -11.57 17.20
C ASP A 243 -1.80 -12.53 17.24
N LEU A 244 -2.53 -12.68 16.12
CA LEU A 244 -3.57 -13.71 16.02
C LEU A 244 -3.01 -15.13 15.84
N ASP A 245 -1.70 -15.29 15.66
CA ASP A 245 -1.02 -16.59 15.77
C ASP A 245 -1.18 -17.20 17.18
N ALA A 246 -1.33 -16.38 18.22
CA ALA A 246 -1.56 -16.87 19.58
C ALA A 246 -2.93 -17.56 19.73
N ARG A 247 -3.98 -17.05 19.06
CA ARG A 247 -5.34 -17.62 19.17
C ARG A 247 -5.55 -18.84 18.29
N SER A 248 -4.85 -18.96 17.17
CA SER A 248 -4.90 -20.14 16.30
C SER A 248 -4.11 -21.32 16.88
N ARG A 249 -3.02 -21.07 17.62
CA ARG A 249 -2.29 -22.09 18.39
C ARG A 249 -3.06 -22.55 19.64
N ALA A 250 -3.71 -21.63 20.37
CA ALA A 250 -4.48 -21.97 21.56
C ALA A 250 -5.72 -22.84 21.28
N ARG A 251 -6.26 -22.82 20.06
CA ARG A 251 -7.40 -23.69 19.66
C ARG A 251 -6.97 -25.08 19.18
N LYS A 252 -5.66 -25.38 19.15
CA LYS A 252 -5.10 -26.68 18.73
C LYS A 252 -4.43 -27.47 19.86
N LEU A 253 -4.64 -27.14 21.13
CA LEU A 253 -4.35 -28.13 22.19
C LEU A 253 -5.46 -29.19 22.17
N PRO A 254 -5.12 -30.50 22.12
CA PRO A 254 -6.09 -31.53 22.39
C PRO A 254 -6.61 -31.32 23.81
N VAL A 255 -7.94 -31.32 23.97
CA VAL A 255 -8.54 -31.57 25.27
C VAL A 255 -8.14 -33.00 25.62
N GLU A 256 -7.18 -33.17 26.53
CA GLU A 256 -6.99 -34.44 27.21
C GLU A 256 -8.31 -34.77 27.90
N HIS A 257 -9.02 -35.75 27.35
CA HIS A 257 -10.14 -36.38 28.02
C HIS A 257 -9.55 -37.20 29.16
N ASP A 258 -9.48 -36.58 30.33
CA ASP A 258 -9.43 -37.30 31.60
C ASP A 258 -10.78 -37.97 31.79
N THR A 259 -10.79 -39.29 31.90
CA THR A 259 -11.94 -40.05 32.40
C THR A 259 -11.43 -41.39 32.93
N PRO A 260 -12.11 -41.94 33.94
CA PRO A 260 -11.90 -41.75 35.37
C PRO A 260 -10.99 -42.82 36.01
#